data_AF-A0A959G4U5-F1
#
_entry.id   AF-A0A959G4U5-F1
#
_cell.length_a   1.000
_cell.length_b   1.000
_cell.length_c   1.000
_cell.angle_alpha   90.00
_cell.angle_beta   90.00
_cell.angle_gamma   90.00
#
_symmetry.space_group_name_H-M   'P 1'
#
loop_
_entity.id
_entity.type
_entity.pdbx_description
1 polymer ?
#
loop_
_entity_poly.entity_id
_entity_poly.type
_entity_poly.pdbx_seq_one_letter_code
_entity_poly.pdbx_strand_id
1 'polypeptide(L)'
;MKLLKRFFRWLGLLLLLFLVYVAAVLIHGTMTDFQPEAELALPSTQKAEQEVIEDSVLSFVTWNIGYCGLGARSDFFYDTGGMLYSGGKMVRSSKDLVVDYLNGAKSFLRSNQADFYLFQEVDWDSKRSYGLNQFELLGAELPGFSGWFAVNYLSPRVPIPILEPWKAYGRTNSGLATFAWYEAEESTRYQLPGDYPWPTRIFQLDRCAAVHRFALANGKELVVVNVHNSAYDKGGVLKKQQMAFLKTFLLGEYREGNYVVVGGDWNQCPPYFQFDTFSPGETAGYEQLNIEADYLPDNWRWVYDPQTPTNRKVSEIYDPASTFTTLIDFFLISPNVQVLKVRGINQGFQYSDHQPVWMEVQLKD
;
A
#
# COMPACT_ATOMS: atom_id res chain seq x y z
N MET A 1 -48.07 -18.13 27.48
CA MET A 1 -48.23 -16.67 27.20
C MET A 1 -47.21 -15.75 27.89
N LYS A 2 -47.01 -15.79 29.23
CA LYS A 2 -46.05 -14.88 29.91
C LYS A 2 -44.58 -15.08 29.50
N LEU A 3 -44.15 -16.33 29.35
CA LEU A 3 -42.80 -16.69 28.87
C LEU A 3 -42.54 -16.20 27.44
N LEU A 4 -43.52 -16.39 26.55
CA LEU A 4 -43.46 -15.92 25.16
C LEU A 4 -43.37 -14.39 25.06
N LYS A 5 -44.15 -13.66 25.88
CA LYS A 5 -44.06 -12.19 25.97
C LYS A 5 -42.70 -11.71 26.49
N ARG A 6 -42.11 -12.42 27.47
CA ARG A 6 -40.76 -12.12 27.96
C ARG A 6 -39.69 -12.37 26.89
N PHE A 7 -39.81 -13.48 26.15
CA PHE A 7 -38.91 -13.80 25.04
C PHE A 7 -38.90 -12.69 23.97
N PHE A 8 -40.07 -12.30 23.46
CA PHE A 8 -40.15 -11.24 22.45
C PHE A 8 -39.67 -9.88 22.96
N ARG A 9 -39.86 -9.57 24.25
CA ARG A 9 -39.32 -8.34 24.86
C ARG A 9 -37.78 -8.34 24.85
N TRP A 10 -37.15 -9.45 25.22
CA TRP A 10 -35.68 -9.56 25.20
C TRP A 10 -35.13 -9.54 23.77
N LEU A 11 -35.79 -10.25 22.84
CA LEU A 11 -35.42 -10.21 21.43
C LEU A 11 -35.52 -8.79 20.86
N GLY A 12 -36.58 -8.06 21.17
CA GLY A 12 -36.75 -6.66 20.76
C GLY A 12 -35.68 -5.74 21.37
N LEU A 13 -35.30 -5.95 22.62
CA LEU A 13 -34.21 -5.19 23.25
C LEU A 13 -32.86 -5.46 22.58
N LEU A 14 -32.53 -6.72 22.28
CA LEU A 14 -31.29 -7.09 21.58
C LEU A 14 -31.24 -6.47 20.18
N LEU A 15 -32.35 -6.52 19.44
CA LEU A 15 -32.45 -5.88 18.12
C LEU A 15 -32.27 -4.37 18.22
N LEU A 16 -32.89 -3.71 19.20
CA LEU A 16 -32.74 -2.27 19.43
C LEU A 16 -31.28 -1.91 19.73
N LEU A 17 -30.61 -2.65 20.62
CA LEU A 17 -29.20 -2.42 20.95
C LEU A 17 -28.29 -2.58 19.72
N PHE A 18 -28.55 -3.59 18.89
CA PHE A 18 -27.82 -3.77 17.64
C PHE A 18 -28.03 -2.61 16.67
N LEU A 19 -29.28 -2.15 16.49
CA LEU A 19 -29.59 -1.00 15.63
C LEU A 19 -28.94 0.29 16.14
N VAL A 20 -28.95 0.52 17.46
CA VAL A 20 -28.28 1.67 18.09
C VAL A 20 -26.77 1.58 17.88
N TYR A 21 -26.17 0.40 18.02
CA TYR A 21 -24.75 0.19 17.74
C TYR A 21 -24.40 0.53 16.28
N VAL A 22 -25.14 0.00 15.31
CA VAL A 22 -24.91 0.27 13.88
C VAL A 22 -25.09 1.77 13.59
N ALA A 23 -26.15 2.38 14.10
CA ALA A 23 -26.39 3.82 13.93
C ALA A 23 -25.25 4.66 14.52
N ALA A 24 -24.79 4.34 15.74
CA ALA A 24 -23.68 5.03 16.39
C ALA A 24 -22.38 4.91 15.59
N VAL A 25 -22.07 3.72 15.05
CA VAL A 25 -20.91 3.49 14.19
C VAL A 25 -20.99 4.33 12.90
N LEU A 26 -22.14 4.36 12.24
CA LEU A 26 -22.33 5.13 11.01
C LEU A 26 -22.29 6.64 11.24
N ILE A 27 -22.91 7.13 12.32
CA ILE A 27 -22.87 8.55 12.71
C ILE A 27 -21.43 8.95 13.02
N HIS A 28 -20.75 8.17 13.86
CA HIS A 28 -19.37 8.44 14.24
C HIS A 28 -18.44 8.40 13.01
N GLY A 29 -18.55 7.38 12.16
CA GLY A 29 -17.78 7.30 10.92
C GLY A 29 -18.03 8.49 10.01
N THR A 30 -19.28 8.91 9.84
CA THR A 30 -19.62 10.08 9.01
C THR A 30 -19.08 11.39 9.60
N MET A 31 -19.06 11.53 10.93
CA MET A 31 -18.50 12.72 11.61
C MET A 31 -16.96 12.75 11.61
N THR A 32 -16.31 11.61 11.39
CA THR A 32 -14.86 11.45 11.44
C THR A 32 -14.26 11.00 10.12
N ASP A 33 -15.03 11.14 9.04
CA ASP A 33 -14.64 10.80 7.68
C ASP A 33 -13.43 11.66 7.28
N PHE A 34 -12.32 11.02 6.97
CA PHE A 34 -11.12 11.73 6.51
C PHE A 34 -11.36 12.18 5.08
N GLN A 35 -11.19 13.47 4.82
CA GLN A 35 -11.40 14.09 3.51
C GLN A 35 -10.21 15.00 3.23
N PRO A 36 -9.07 14.41 2.81
CA PRO A 36 -7.85 15.18 2.57
C PRO A 36 -8.03 16.17 1.43
N GLU A 37 -7.26 17.25 1.47
CA GLU A 37 -7.15 18.18 0.34
C GLU A 37 -6.53 17.49 -0.88
N ALA A 38 -6.77 18.07 -2.06
CA ALA A 38 -6.27 17.53 -3.33
C ALA A 38 -4.74 17.42 -3.34
N GLU A 39 -4.06 18.40 -2.73
CA GLU A 39 -2.62 18.48 -2.62
C GLU A 39 -2.26 18.88 -1.19
N LEU A 40 -1.31 18.17 -0.58
CA LEU A 40 -0.81 18.49 0.76
C LEU A 40 0.72 18.41 0.75
N ALA A 41 1.38 19.46 1.22
CA ALA A 41 2.83 19.44 1.39
C ALA A 41 3.24 18.35 2.41
N LEU A 42 4.33 17.66 2.10
CA LEU A 42 4.92 16.63 2.94
C LEU A 42 6.24 17.16 3.51
N PRO A 43 6.27 17.61 4.77
CA PRO A 43 7.53 17.99 5.39
C PRO A 43 8.38 16.74 5.63
N SER A 44 9.69 16.88 5.44
CA SER A 44 10.67 15.86 5.83
C SER A 44 10.76 15.80 7.36
N THR A 45 10.70 14.59 7.93
CA THR A 45 10.82 14.36 9.39
C THR A 45 12.26 14.13 9.83
N GLN A 46 13.07 13.63 8.92
CA GLN A 46 14.53 13.52 8.97
C GLN A 46 15.05 14.16 7.67
N LYS A 47 16.19 14.82 7.73
CA LYS A 47 16.77 15.54 6.58
C LYS A 47 18.15 14.98 6.26
N ALA A 48 18.32 14.53 5.03
CA ALA A 48 19.61 14.24 4.43
C ALA A 48 20.40 15.54 4.21
N GLU A 49 21.71 15.42 4.14
CA GLU A 49 22.60 16.56 3.87
C GLU A 49 22.72 16.86 2.37
N GLN A 50 22.41 15.87 1.53
CA GLN A 50 22.56 15.94 0.08
C GLN A 50 21.29 16.50 -0.56
N GLU A 51 21.33 17.77 -0.98
CA GLU A 51 20.20 18.45 -1.64
C GLU A 51 20.19 18.29 -3.17
N VAL A 52 21.35 17.97 -3.76
CA VAL A 52 21.52 17.78 -5.21
C VAL A 52 22.09 16.40 -5.48
N ILE A 53 21.48 15.69 -6.43
CA ILE A 53 21.96 14.39 -6.91
C ILE A 53 23.00 14.62 -8.02
N GLU A 54 24.23 14.23 -7.74
CA GLU A 54 25.34 14.24 -8.71
C GLU A 54 25.49 12.90 -9.45
N ASP A 55 25.03 11.81 -8.84
CA ASP A 55 25.15 10.47 -9.39
C ASP A 55 24.15 10.24 -10.53
N SER A 56 24.63 9.66 -11.63
CA SER A 56 23.77 9.24 -12.73
C SER A 56 23.16 7.86 -12.54
N VAL A 57 23.69 7.05 -11.61
CA VAL A 57 23.20 5.70 -11.32
C VAL A 57 22.57 5.68 -9.94
N LEU A 58 21.30 5.27 -9.89
CA LEU A 58 20.48 5.32 -8.68
C LEU A 58 19.75 3.99 -8.47
N SER A 59 19.53 3.66 -7.21
CA SER A 59 18.91 2.42 -6.77
C SER A 59 17.63 2.68 -5.96
N PHE A 60 16.62 1.83 -6.19
CA PHE A 60 15.27 1.99 -5.67
C PHE A 60 14.77 0.67 -5.10
N VAL A 61 14.02 0.75 -4.00
CA VAL A 61 13.20 -0.33 -3.46
C VAL A 61 11.75 0.11 -3.42
N THR A 62 10.84 -0.77 -3.80
CA THR A 62 9.42 -0.65 -3.48
C THR A 62 8.96 -1.89 -2.73
N TRP A 63 8.17 -1.71 -1.67
CA TRP A 63 7.65 -2.81 -0.87
C TRP A 63 6.40 -2.41 -0.07
N ASN A 64 5.27 -3.08 -0.32
CA ASN A 64 4.15 -3.04 0.59
C ASN A 64 4.50 -3.89 1.83
N ILE A 65 4.65 -3.26 3.00
CA ILE A 65 5.08 -3.98 4.21
C ILE A 65 3.91 -4.64 4.94
N GLY A 66 2.69 -4.55 4.40
CA GLY A 66 1.47 -5.14 4.96
C GLY A 66 1.29 -4.75 6.42
N TYR A 67 1.58 -3.48 6.76
CA TYR A 67 1.60 -2.92 8.12
C TYR A 67 2.33 -3.79 9.15
N CYS A 68 3.37 -4.49 8.69
CA CYS A 68 4.08 -5.53 9.45
C CYS A 68 3.10 -6.47 10.17
N GLY A 69 1.98 -6.81 9.56
CA GLY A 69 0.92 -7.65 10.12
C GLY A 69 0.56 -8.84 9.23
N LEU A 70 0.99 -8.87 7.97
CA LEU A 70 0.52 -9.83 6.97
C LEU A 70 1.56 -10.84 6.46
N GLY A 71 2.63 -11.10 7.22
CA GLY A 71 3.63 -12.11 6.85
C GLY A 71 3.08 -13.56 6.74
N ALA A 72 3.99 -14.51 6.50
CA ALA A 72 3.66 -15.88 6.10
C ALA A 72 2.73 -16.62 7.08
N ARG A 73 2.77 -16.29 8.37
CA ARG A 73 1.96 -16.94 9.42
C ARG A 73 0.56 -16.32 9.59
N SER A 74 0.20 -15.36 8.76
CA SER A 74 -1.08 -14.64 8.84
C SER A 74 -2.13 -15.26 7.91
N ASP A 75 -3.37 -15.38 8.41
CA ASP A 75 -4.58 -15.71 7.65
C ASP A 75 -5.66 -14.63 7.88
N PHE A 76 -5.71 -13.65 6.98
CA PHE A 76 -6.44 -12.41 7.17
C PHE A 76 -7.93 -12.54 6.84
N PHE A 77 -8.78 -12.14 7.78
CA PHE A 77 -10.23 -12.28 7.61
C PHE A 77 -10.81 -11.46 6.45
N TYR A 78 -10.23 -10.29 6.14
CA TYR A 78 -10.78 -9.38 5.13
C TYR A 78 -10.76 -10.03 3.74
N ASP A 79 -9.72 -10.84 3.47
CA ASP A 79 -9.52 -11.59 2.23
C ASP A 79 -10.49 -12.77 2.06
N THR A 80 -11.26 -13.12 3.11
CA THR A 80 -12.32 -14.15 3.02
C THR A 80 -13.68 -13.59 2.59
N GLY A 81 -13.80 -12.27 2.42
CA GLY A 81 -15.02 -11.59 1.94
C GLY A 81 -16.15 -11.48 2.98
N GLY A 82 -15.95 -11.95 4.22
CA GLY A 82 -16.92 -11.85 5.30
C GLY A 82 -16.79 -10.55 6.12
N MET A 83 -17.91 -9.85 6.33
CA MET A 83 -17.95 -8.64 7.19
C MET A 83 -18.61 -8.88 8.56
N LEU A 84 -19.33 -9.98 8.73
CA LEU A 84 -20.12 -10.24 9.94
C LEU A 84 -19.31 -10.92 11.05
N TYR A 85 -18.63 -12.01 10.69
CA TYR A 85 -17.81 -12.82 11.59
C TYR A 85 -16.46 -13.09 10.95
N SER A 86 -15.41 -13.17 11.78
CA SER A 86 -14.06 -13.53 11.35
C SER A 86 -13.92 -14.99 10.90
N GLY A 87 -14.85 -15.88 11.28
CA GLY A 87 -14.78 -17.28 10.91
C GLY A 87 -13.56 -18.02 11.49
N GLY A 88 -12.97 -17.50 12.57
CA GLY A 88 -11.75 -18.06 13.17
C GLY A 88 -10.45 -17.50 12.59
N LYS A 89 -10.53 -16.73 11.49
CA LYS A 89 -9.38 -16.05 10.87
C LYS A 89 -8.88 -14.88 11.69
N MET A 90 -7.62 -14.50 11.46
CA MET A 90 -7.04 -13.33 12.11
C MET A 90 -7.71 -12.05 11.63
N VAL A 91 -8.35 -11.33 12.56
CA VAL A 91 -8.72 -9.92 12.33
C VAL A 91 -7.47 -9.04 12.32
N ARG A 92 -6.51 -9.39 13.17
CA ARG A 92 -5.19 -8.78 13.34
C ARG A 92 -4.24 -9.89 13.79
N SER A 93 -3.01 -9.87 13.30
CA SER A 93 -1.94 -10.75 13.81
C SER A 93 -1.63 -10.46 15.27
N SER A 94 -1.03 -11.42 15.99
CA SER A 94 -0.61 -11.20 17.37
C SER A 94 0.49 -10.14 17.46
N LYS A 95 0.69 -9.55 18.64
CA LYS A 95 1.74 -8.54 18.84
C LYS A 95 3.12 -9.09 18.54
N ASP A 96 3.37 -10.33 18.93
CA ASP A 96 4.66 -10.99 18.71
C ASP A 96 4.91 -11.19 17.20
N LEU A 97 3.89 -11.62 16.44
CA LEU A 97 3.99 -11.68 14.97
C LEU A 97 4.28 -10.32 14.36
N VAL A 98 3.60 -9.26 14.82
CA VAL A 98 3.81 -7.90 14.30
C VAL A 98 5.24 -7.41 14.56
N VAL A 99 5.77 -7.67 15.75
CA VAL A 99 7.15 -7.33 16.12
C VAL A 99 8.15 -8.15 15.29
N ASP A 100 7.91 -9.44 15.10
CA ASP A 100 8.75 -10.31 14.26
C ASP A 100 8.81 -9.79 12.81
N TYR A 101 7.66 -9.44 12.23
CA TYR A 101 7.57 -8.93 10.87
C TYR A 101 8.26 -7.57 10.72
N LEU A 102 8.10 -6.67 11.69
CA LEU A 102 8.81 -5.39 11.73
C LEU A 102 10.33 -5.58 11.82
N ASN A 103 10.80 -6.50 12.66
CA ASN A 103 12.23 -6.82 12.76
C ASN A 103 12.78 -7.41 11.47
N GLY A 104 11.97 -8.18 10.73
CA GLY A 104 12.28 -8.62 9.38
C GLY A 104 12.46 -7.44 8.42
N ALA A 105 11.52 -6.49 8.42
CA ALA A 105 11.63 -5.28 7.59
C ALA A 105 12.87 -4.43 7.93
N LYS A 106 13.22 -4.29 9.21
CA LYS A 106 14.47 -3.65 9.64
C LYS A 106 15.71 -4.40 9.15
N SER A 107 15.70 -5.72 9.24
CA SER A 107 16.81 -6.57 8.76
C SER A 107 16.96 -6.51 7.24
N PHE A 108 15.84 -6.39 6.53
CA PHE A 108 15.81 -6.18 5.08
C PHE A 108 16.54 -4.87 4.70
N LEU A 109 16.22 -3.74 5.37
CA LEU A 109 16.88 -2.45 5.14
C LEU A 109 18.41 -2.53 5.29
N ARG A 110 18.87 -3.22 6.34
CA ARG A 110 20.32 -3.39 6.60
C ARG A 110 21.03 -4.24 5.54
N SER A 111 20.30 -5.16 4.90
CA SER A 111 20.88 -6.14 3.97
C SER A 111 20.70 -5.78 2.49
N ASN A 112 19.80 -4.84 2.18
CA ASN A 112 19.46 -4.43 0.83
C ASN A 112 19.49 -2.91 0.73
N GLN A 113 20.69 -2.37 0.59
CA GLN A 113 20.89 -0.94 0.42
C GLN A 113 20.28 -0.44 -0.90
N ALA A 114 19.66 0.73 -0.84
CA ALA A 114 19.17 1.50 -1.96
C ALA A 114 19.19 2.99 -1.61
N ASP A 115 19.21 3.84 -2.64
CA ASP A 115 19.17 5.30 -2.48
C ASP A 115 17.75 5.78 -2.15
N PHE A 116 16.73 5.04 -2.60
CA PHE A 116 15.32 5.33 -2.35
C PHE A 116 14.57 4.08 -1.87
N TYR A 117 13.75 4.23 -0.83
CA TYR A 117 12.82 3.22 -0.33
C TYR A 117 11.39 3.74 -0.37
N LEU A 118 10.51 3.05 -1.09
CA LEU A 118 9.11 3.39 -1.31
C LEU A 118 8.23 2.33 -0.64
N PHE A 119 7.77 2.59 0.58
CA PHE A 119 6.94 1.67 1.35
C PHE A 119 5.46 2.01 1.29
N GLN A 120 4.63 0.99 1.19
CA GLN A 120 3.16 1.07 1.28
C GLN A 120 2.67 0.36 2.55
N GLU A 121 1.48 0.72 3.01
CA GLU A 121 0.86 0.18 4.24
C GLU A 121 1.72 0.36 5.48
N VAL A 122 2.30 1.55 5.64
CA VAL A 122 3.08 1.87 6.84
C VAL A 122 2.14 2.46 7.89
N ASP A 123 2.03 1.79 9.03
CA ASP A 123 1.15 2.19 10.12
C ASP A 123 1.83 3.15 11.11
N TRP A 124 1.03 4.04 11.71
CA TRP A 124 1.39 4.72 12.96
C TRP A 124 0.20 4.72 13.92
N ASP A 125 0.43 4.37 15.20
CA ASP A 125 -0.61 4.31 16.23
C ASP A 125 -1.87 3.49 15.84
N SER A 126 -1.73 2.53 14.93
CA SER A 126 -2.84 1.68 14.47
C SER A 126 -3.12 0.54 15.44
N LYS A 127 -4.38 0.13 15.54
CA LYS A 127 -4.78 -1.00 16.41
C LYS A 127 -4.28 -2.35 15.86
N ARG A 128 -4.12 -2.47 14.54
CA ARG A 128 -3.61 -3.68 13.86
C ARG A 128 -2.10 -3.89 14.00
N SER A 129 -1.37 -2.82 14.30
CA SER A 129 0.08 -2.81 14.53
C SER A 129 0.44 -2.49 15.99
N TYR A 130 -0.52 -2.60 16.91
CA TYR A 130 -0.32 -2.43 18.36
C TYR A 130 0.27 -1.08 18.78
N GLY A 131 -0.05 -0.02 18.04
CA GLY A 131 0.41 1.33 18.34
C GLY A 131 1.85 1.62 17.92
N LEU A 132 2.53 0.68 17.24
CA LEU A 132 3.90 0.90 16.77
C LEU A 132 3.92 1.96 15.66
N ASN A 133 4.86 2.90 15.76
CA ASN A 133 5.13 3.86 14.70
C ASN A 133 6.16 3.25 13.74
N GLN A 134 5.68 2.61 12.67
CA GLN A 134 6.54 1.88 11.74
C GLN A 134 7.42 2.83 10.94
N PHE A 135 6.92 4.02 10.62
CA PHE A 135 7.68 5.04 9.93
C PHE A 135 8.92 5.46 10.73
N GLU A 136 8.76 5.84 11.99
CA GLU A 136 9.90 6.19 12.87
C GLU A 136 10.84 5.00 13.08
N LEU A 137 10.28 3.80 13.29
CA LEU A 137 11.06 2.60 13.56
C LEU A 137 11.89 2.12 12.36
N LEU A 138 11.41 2.33 11.13
CA LEU A 138 12.15 2.05 9.90
C LEU A 138 13.15 3.19 9.60
N GLY A 139 12.76 4.45 9.76
CA GLY A 139 13.64 5.61 9.56
C GLY A 139 14.87 5.58 10.48
N ALA A 140 14.73 5.07 11.71
CA ALA A 140 15.85 4.87 12.63
C ALA A 140 16.92 3.87 12.12
N GLU A 141 16.60 3.01 11.15
CA GLU A 141 17.57 2.10 10.50
C GLU A 141 18.28 2.76 9.31
N LEU A 142 17.86 3.96 8.92
CA LEU A 142 18.33 4.71 7.75
C LEU A 142 18.90 6.08 8.19
N PRO A 143 19.97 6.10 9.00
CA PRO A 143 20.60 7.37 9.38
C PRO A 143 21.14 8.08 8.14
N GLY A 144 20.92 9.39 8.05
CA GLY A 144 21.33 10.21 6.90
C GLY A 144 20.31 10.27 5.76
N PHE A 145 19.24 9.46 5.80
CA PHE A 145 18.15 9.58 4.84
C PHE A 145 17.20 10.71 5.24
N SER A 146 16.56 11.34 4.26
CA SER A 146 15.30 12.05 4.44
C SER A 146 14.12 11.09 4.50
N GLY A 147 13.03 11.52 5.15
CA GLY A 147 11.84 10.70 5.35
C GLY A 147 10.57 11.51 5.24
N TRP A 148 9.60 11.00 4.48
CA TRP A 148 8.29 11.62 4.26
C TRP A 148 7.18 10.60 4.44
N PHE A 149 6.05 11.06 4.97
CA PHE A 149 4.91 10.22 5.26
C PHE A 149 3.60 10.79 4.70
N ALA A 150 3.03 10.11 3.71
CA ALA A 150 1.77 10.50 3.08
C ALA A 150 0.60 9.65 3.61
N VAL A 151 -0.26 10.25 4.43
CA VAL A 151 -1.44 9.58 4.99
C VAL A 151 -2.41 9.16 3.87
N ASN A 152 -2.77 7.89 3.78
CA ASN A 152 -3.76 7.40 2.82
C ASN A 152 -4.88 6.56 3.45
N TYR A 153 -4.80 6.31 4.76
CA TYR A 153 -5.87 5.68 5.52
C TYR A 153 -5.91 6.30 6.91
N LEU A 154 -7.02 6.96 7.24
CA LEU A 154 -7.25 7.51 8.57
C LEU A 154 -8.69 7.22 9.01
N SER A 155 -8.87 6.15 9.79
CA SER A 155 -10.16 5.76 10.32
C SER A 155 -10.07 5.52 11.83
N PRO A 156 -10.79 6.29 12.66
CA PRO A 156 -10.80 6.08 14.10
C PRO A 156 -11.33 4.70 14.52
N ARG A 157 -12.20 4.10 13.70
CA ARG A 157 -12.73 2.76 13.95
C ARG A 157 -13.30 2.12 12.68
N VAL A 158 -12.60 1.11 12.19
CA VAL A 158 -13.12 0.13 11.24
C VAL A 158 -13.92 -0.93 12.02
N PRO A 159 -15.25 -1.05 11.80
CA PRO A 159 -16.15 -1.77 12.70
C PRO A 159 -16.30 -3.27 12.39
N ILE A 160 -15.53 -3.81 11.45
CA ILE A 160 -15.60 -5.22 11.05
C ILE A 160 -14.63 -6.10 11.86
N PRO A 161 -14.99 -7.36 12.19
CA PRO A 161 -16.29 -7.99 11.93
C PRO A 161 -17.43 -7.38 12.78
N ILE A 162 -18.59 -7.12 12.16
CA ILE A 162 -19.70 -6.35 12.75
C ILE A 162 -20.30 -7.05 13.98
N LEU A 163 -20.36 -8.38 13.97
CA LEU A 163 -20.93 -9.19 15.05
C LEU A 163 -19.89 -9.65 16.07
N GLU A 164 -18.63 -9.21 15.93
CA GLU A 164 -17.55 -9.37 16.91
C GLU A 164 -16.90 -8.02 17.28
N PRO A 165 -17.67 -7.04 17.81
CA PRO A 165 -17.18 -5.67 18.05
C PRO A 165 -15.99 -5.59 19.03
N TRP A 166 -15.79 -6.62 19.87
CA TRP A 166 -14.62 -6.75 20.76
C TRP A 166 -13.32 -7.10 20.01
N LYS A 167 -13.41 -7.73 18.82
CA LYS A 167 -12.28 -8.07 17.96
C LYS A 167 -12.06 -7.11 16.80
N ALA A 168 -13.00 -6.20 16.55
CA ALA A 168 -13.00 -5.29 15.41
C ALA A 168 -11.61 -4.74 15.03
N TYR A 169 -11.37 -4.64 13.72
CA TYR A 169 -10.15 -4.15 13.09
C TYR A 169 -9.67 -2.86 13.75
N GLY A 170 -10.60 -1.95 13.99
CA GLY A 170 -10.43 -0.83 14.91
C GLY A 170 -9.76 0.38 14.26
N ARG A 171 -9.03 1.15 15.07
CA ARG A 171 -8.34 2.36 14.57
C ARG A 171 -7.26 1.99 13.56
N THR A 172 -7.27 2.67 12.43
CA THR A 172 -6.30 2.51 11.37
C THR A 172 -5.80 3.88 10.95
N ASN A 173 -4.53 4.16 11.23
CA ASN A 173 -3.78 5.24 10.63
C ASN A 173 -2.61 4.61 9.85
N SER A 174 -2.64 4.75 8.53
CA SER A 174 -1.68 4.18 7.60
C SER A 174 -1.39 5.12 6.43
N GLY A 175 -0.23 4.95 5.82
CA GLY A 175 0.21 5.79 4.72
C GLY A 175 1.27 5.15 3.85
N LEU A 176 1.82 5.99 2.98
CA LEU A 176 3.00 5.72 2.18
C LEU A 176 4.19 6.36 2.88
N ALA A 177 5.27 5.60 3.07
CA ALA A 177 6.53 6.14 3.56
C ALA A 177 7.55 6.15 2.43
N THR A 178 8.22 7.27 2.26
CA THR A 178 9.35 7.41 1.35
C THR A 178 10.58 7.79 2.16
N PHE A 179 11.67 7.06 1.96
CA PHE A 179 12.99 7.44 2.47
C PHE A 179 13.95 7.60 1.29
N ALA A 180 14.78 8.65 1.32
CA ALA A 180 15.79 8.89 0.28
C ALA A 180 17.11 9.33 0.91
N TRP A 181 18.25 8.95 0.31
CA TRP A 181 19.58 9.45 0.72
C TRP A 181 19.77 10.95 0.41
N TYR A 182 18.78 11.58 -0.20
CA TYR A 182 18.78 12.96 -0.64
C TYR A 182 17.59 13.70 -0.02
N GLU A 183 17.72 15.02 0.17
CA GLU A 183 16.59 15.89 0.53
C GLU A 183 15.90 16.35 -0.75
N ALA A 184 14.57 16.25 -0.76
CA ALA A 184 13.75 16.75 -1.86
C ALA A 184 13.56 18.26 -1.74
N GLU A 185 13.59 18.98 -2.86
CA GLU A 185 13.25 20.42 -2.90
C GLU A 185 11.77 20.63 -2.55
N GLU A 186 10.92 19.73 -3.05
CA GLU A 186 9.49 19.70 -2.79
C GLU A 186 9.00 18.27 -2.62
N SER A 187 8.07 18.06 -1.70
CA SER A 187 7.37 16.80 -1.54
C SER A 187 5.89 17.06 -1.31
N THR A 188 5.05 16.39 -2.08
CA THR A 188 3.61 16.65 -2.13
C THR A 188 2.83 15.34 -2.18
N ARG A 189 1.80 15.25 -1.35
CA ARG A 189 0.78 14.22 -1.40
C ARG A 189 -0.33 14.67 -2.33
N TYR A 190 -0.53 13.94 -3.41
CA TYR A 190 -1.66 14.12 -4.32
C TYR A 190 -2.76 13.14 -4.00
N GLN A 191 -3.97 13.65 -3.72
CA GLN A 191 -5.16 12.82 -3.58
C GLN A 191 -5.51 12.20 -4.94
N LEU A 192 -5.59 10.86 -4.99
CA LEU A 192 -6.03 10.19 -6.21
C LEU A 192 -7.56 10.24 -6.29
N PRO A 193 -8.13 10.37 -7.50
CA PRO A 193 -9.57 10.45 -7.68
C PRO A 193 -10.26 9.11 -7.39
N GLY A 194 -11.53 9.21 -7.02
CA GLY A 194 -12.47 8.09 -6.90
C GLY A 194 -12.73 7.69 -5.46
N ASP A 195 -14.03 7.57 -5.13
CA ASP A 195 -14.50 7.21 -3.81
C ASP A 195 -15.45 6.01 -3.86
N TYR A 196 -15.48 5.25 -2.77
CA TYR A 196 -16.55 4.28 -2.55
C TYR A 196 -17.88 5.00 -2.26
N PRO A 197 -19.03 4.34 -2.49
CA PRO A 197 -20.31 4.88 -2.00
C PRO A 197 -20.36 4.85 -0.47
N TRP A 198 -21.17 5.74 0.12
CA TRP A 198 -21.56 5.61 1.52
C TRP A 198 -22.37 4.31 1.72
N PRO A 199 -22.16 3.55 2.80
CA PRO A 199 -21.31 3.85 3.96
C PRO A 199 -19.87 3.32 3.86
N THR A 200 -19.48 2.70 2.75
CA THR A 200 -18.16 2.06 2.63
C THR A 200 -17.02 3.09 2.70
N ARG A 201 -17.17 4.26 2.06
CA ARG A 201 -16.10 5.28 2.01
C ARG A 201 -15.61 5.73 3.39
N ILE A 202 -16.50 5.91 4.36
CA ILE A 202 -16.15 6.45 5.69
C ILE A 202 -15.27 5.52 6.53
N PHE A 203 -15.01 4.30 6.03
CA PHE A 203 -14.15 3.31 6.66
C PHE A 203 -13.00 2.85 5.74
N GLN A 204 -12.89 3.39 4.53
CA GLN A 204 -11.92 2.97 3.52
C GLN A 204 -10.77 3.97 3.36
N LEU A 205 -9.79 3.58 2.54
CA LEU A 205 -8.62 4.38 2.21
C LEU A 205 -8.96 5.51 1.24
N ASP A 206 -8.37 6.67 1.49
CA ASP A 206 -8.26 7.80 0.56
C ASP A 206 -6.93 7.67 -0.18
N ARG A 207 -6.95 6.92 -1.29
CA ARG A 207 -5.72 6.59 -2.05
C ARG A 207 -5.01 7.88 -2.49
N CYS A 208 -3.70 7.89 -2.39
CA CYS A 208 -2.87 9.04 -2.77
C CYS A 208 -1.60 8.59 -3.50
N ALA A 209 -0.92 9.54 -4.13
CA ALA A 209 0.45 9.42 -4.59
C ALA A 209 1.34 10.37 -3.77
N ALA A 210 2.46 9.89 -3.27
CA ALA A 210 3.49 10.74 -2.66
C ALA A 210 4.55 11.04 -3.73
N VAL A 211 4.69 12.32 -4.07
CA VAL A 211 5.59 12.81 -5.12
C VAL A 211 6.71 13.59 -4.45
N HIS A 212 7.94 13.32 -4.85
CA HIS A 212 9.15 13.93 -4.32
C HIS A 212 10.01 14.42 -5.48
N ARG A 213 10.39 15.70 -5.46
CA ARG A 213 11.19 16.36 -6.50
C ARG A 213 12.62 16.57 -5.98
N PHE A 214 13.61 16.01 -6.68
CA PHE A 214 15.02 16.10 -6.33
C PHE A 214 15.79 16.84 -7.41
N ALA A 215 16.58 17.83 -7.02
CA ALA A 215 17.45 18.55 -7.94
C ALA A 215 18.57 17.64 -8.47
N LEU A 216 18.82 17.71 -9.77
CA LEU A 216 19.95 17.04 -10.42
C LEU A 216 21.03 18.05 -10.80
N ALA A 217 22.29 17.60 -10.84
CA ALA A 217 23.43 18.44 -11.25
C ALA A 217 23.30 19.04 -12.66
N ASN A 218 22.48 18.44 -13.53
CA ASN A 218 22.21 18.94 -14.88
C ASN A 218 21.11 20.02 -14.95
N GLY A 219 20.59 20.46 -13.80
CA GLY A 219 19.56 21.49 -13.68
C GLY A 219 18.12 21.02 -13.99
N LYS A 220 17.91 19.72 -14.18
CA LYS A 220 16.57 19.09 -14.26
C LYS A 220 16.21 18.48 -12.90
N GLU A 221 15.01 17.92 -12.79
CA GLU A 221 14.58 17.20 -11.59
C GLU A 221 14.43 15.70 -11.84
N LEU A 222 14.70 14.92 -10.78
CA LEU A 222 14.19 13.57 -10.64
C LEU A 222 12.91 13.61 -9.80
N VAL A 223 11.80 13.17 -10.42
CA VAL A 223 10.49 13.04 -9.79
C VAL A 223 10.27 11.59 -9.40
N VAL A 224 10.30 11.31 -8.09
CA VAL A 224 10.05 9.99 -7.53
C VAL A 224 8.63 9.93 -6.98
N VAL A 225 7.86 8.93 -7.40
CA VAL A 225 6.46 8.78 -7.03
C VAL A 225 6.22 7.43 -6.34
N ASN A 226 5.75 7.48 -5.10
CA ASN A 226 5.29 6.31 -4.35
C ASN A 226 3.76 6.19 -4.48
N VAL A 227 3.27 5.04 -4.95
CA VAL A 227 1.84 4.79 -5.17
C VAL A 227 1.35 3.56 -4.43
N HIS A 228 0.07 3.56 -4.07
CA HIS A 228 -0.65 2.36 -3.65
C HIS A 228 -2.10 2.45 -4.15
N ASN A 229 -2.35 1.89 -5.34
CA ASN A 229 -3.63 2.03 -6.02
C ASN A 229 -4.73 1.20 -5.38
N SER A 230 -6.00 1.46 -5.73
CA SER A 230 -7.15 0.78 -5.15
C SER A 230 -7.15 -0.74 -5.43
N ALA A 231 -7.18 -1.56 -4.37
CA ALA A 231 -7.29 -3.03 -4.48
C ALA A 231 -8.68 -3.53 -4.87
N TYR A 232 -9.71 -3.22 -4.07
CA TYR A 232 -11.08 -3.73 -4.22
C TYR A 232 -11.96 -2.84 -5.10
N ASP A 233 -11.90 -3.02 -6.41
CA ASP A 233 -12.61 -2.17 -7.36
C ASP A 233 -13.42 -3.01 -8.36
N LYS A 234 -14.57 -3.49 -7.91
CA LYS A 234 -15.46 -4.31 -8.74
C LYS A 234 -15.92 -3.50 -9.95
N GLY A 235 -15.43 -3.87 -11.14
CA GLY A 235 -15.69 -3.16 -12.40
C GLY A 235 -14.59 -2.19 -12.83
N GLY A 236 -13.53 -2.01 -12.04
CA GLY A 236 -12.32 -1.26 -12.43
C GLY A 236 -12.53 0.25 -12.56
N VAL A 237 -13.56 0.82 -11.92
CA VAL A 237 -13.92 2.24 -12.10
C VAL A 237 -12.94 3.15 -11.36
N LEU A 238 -12.61 2.82 -10.10
CA LEU A 238 -11.66 3.59 -9.30
C LEU A 238 -10.26 3.55 -9.92
N LYS A 239 -9.77 2.34 -10.25
CA LYS A 239 -8.45 2.14 -10.88
C LYS A 239 -8.33 2.95 -12.17
N LYS A 240 -9.36 2.96 -13.03
CA LYS A 240 -9.34 3.75 -14.27
C LYS A 240 -9.18 5.25 -14.02
N GLN A 241 -9.86 5.81 -13.02
CA GLN A 241 -9.73 7.23 -12.67
C GLN A 241 -8.33 7.54 -12.13
N GLN A 242 -7.81 6.70 -11.25
CA GLN A 242 -6.47 6.85 -10.65
C GLN A 242 -5.38 6.76 -11.72
N MET A 243 -5.48 5.78 -12.62
CA MET A 243 -4.55 5.62 -13.73
C MET A 243 -4.64 6.79 -14.71
N ALA A 244 -5.82 7.33 -15.01
CA ALA A 244 -5.95 8.51 -15.87
C ALA A 244 -5.29 9.77 -15.27
N PHE A 245 -5.43 9.97 -13.95
CA PHE A 245 -4.74 11.03 -13.22
C PHE A 245 -3.21 10.88 -13.32
N LEU A 246 -2.70 9.69 -12.97
CA LEU A 246 -1.26 9.39 -13.02
C LEU A 246 -0.73 9.57 -14.44
N LYS A 247 -1.39 9.06 -15.48
CA LYS A 247 -0.98 9.25 -16.88
C LYS A 247 -0.80 10.73 -17.23
N THR A 248 -1.75 11.57 -16.82
CA THR A 248 -1.71 13.01 -17.10
C THR A 248 -0.53 13.67 -16.41
N PHE A 249 -0.34 13.38 -15.12
CA PHE A 249 0.77 13.88 -14.31
C PHE A 249 2.12 13.47 -14.89
N LEU A 250 2.35 12.16 -15.09
CA LEU A 250 3.63 11.60 -15.53
C LEU A 250 4.05 12.11 -16.93
N LEU A 251 3.08 12.23 -17.85
CA LEU A 251 3.35 12.80 -19.18
C LEU A 251 3.63 14.30 -19.13
N GLY A 252 3.12 15.02 -18.13
CA GLY A 252 3.43 16.43 -17.87
C GLY A 252 4.88 16.58 -17.44
N GLU A 253 5.28 15.86 -16.39
CA GLU A 253 6.65 15.87 -15.87
C GLU A 253 7.69 15.56 -16.95
N TYR A 254 7.47 14.50 -17.73
CA TYR A 254 8.40 14.16 -18.80
C TYR A 254 8.45 15.22 -19.91
N ARG A 255 7.35 15.94 -20.18
CA ARG A 255 7.32 17.04 -21.16
C ARG A 255 8.15 18.24 -20.72
N GLU A 256 8.28 18.45 -19.41
CA GLU A 256 9.15 19.48 -18.83
C GLU A 256 10.63 19.08 -18.83
N GLY A 257 10.93 17.82 -19.20
CA GLY A 257 12.28 17.30 -19.30
C GLY A 257 12.75 16.55 -18.05
N ASN A 258 11.87 16.38 -17.06
CA ASN A 258 12.18 15.69 -15.81
C ASN A 258 12.35 14.19 -16.01
N TYR A 259 13.12 13.57 -15.11
CA TYR A 259 13.24 12.13 -14.99
C TYR A 259 12.14 11.64 -14.06
N VAL A 260 11.45 10.56 -14.41
CA VAL A 260 10.32 10.07 -13.63
C VAL A 260 10.54 8.61 -13.28
N VAL A 261 10.46 8.31 -11.98
CA VAL A 261 10.46 6.95 -11.43
C VAL A 261 9.25 6.80 -10.52
N VAL A 262 8.35 5.89 -10.88
CA VAL A 262 7.19 5.53 -10.05
C VAL A 262 7.43 4.12 -9.53
N GLY A 263 7.23 3.89 -8.23
CA GLY A 263 7.25 2.56 -7.64
C GLY A 263 6.11 2.38 -6.64
N GLY A 264 5.57 1.18 -6.57
CA GLY A 264 4.52 0.89 -5.60
C GLY A 264 3.75 -0.39 -5.89
N ASP A 265 2.74 -0.59 -5.05
CA ASP A 265 1.70 -1.59 -5.25
C ASP A 265 0.62 -1.02 -6.18
N TRP A 266 0.62 -1.49 -7.44
CA TRP A 266 -0.33 -1.07 -8.45
C TRP A 266 -1.69 -1.73 -8.30
N ASN A 267 -1.81 -2.77 -7.47
CA ASN A 267 -2.99 -3.63 -7.38
C ASN A 267 -3.47 -4.11 -8.77
N GLN A 268 -2.55 -4.23 -9.71
CA GLN A 268 -2.73 -4.64 -11.11
C GLN A 268 -1.45 -5.30 -11.60
N CYS A 269 -1.57 -6.32 -12.45
CA CYS A 269 -0.43 -6.90 -13.14
C CYS A 269 0.13 -5.91 -14.18
N PRO A 270 1.43 -5.96 -14.51
CA PRO A 270 1.96 -5.18 -15.61
C PRO A 270 1.35 -5.64 -16.94
N PRO A 271 1.44 -4.84 -18.02
CA PRO A 271 0.89 -5.24 -19.31
C PRO A 271 1.42 -6.59 -19.77
N TYR A 272 0.53 -7.41 -20.34
CA TYR A 272 0.79 -8.75 -20.89
C TYR A 272 1.25 -9.84 -19.92
N PHE A 273 1.43 -9.54 -18.63
CA PHE A 273 1.78 -10.54 -17.62
C PHE A 273 0.56 -11.40 -17.25
N GLN A 274 0.66 -12.71 -17.33
CA GLN A 274 -0.44 -13.58 -16.93
C GLN A 274 -0.54 -13.60 -15.40
N PHE A 275 -1.68 -13.23 -14.85
CA PHE A 275 -1.80 -13.06 -13.40
C PHE A 275 -1.58 -14.35 -12.60
N ASP A 276 -1.80 -15.51 -13.23
CA ASP A 276 -1.61 -16.84 -12.67
C ASP A 276 -0.28 -17.49 -13.09
N THR A 277 0.70 -16.71 -13.58
CA THR A 277 2.03 -17.21 -14.00
C THR A 277 2.67 -18.16 -12.97
N PHE A 278 2.48 -17.91 -11.67
CA PHE A 278 3.05 -18.70 -10.59
C PHE A 278 2.16 -19.85 -10.10
N SER A 279 0.92 -19.93 -10.57
CA SER A 279 -0.03 -21.00 -10.26
C SER A 279 -0.98 -21.26 -11.44
N PRO A 280 -0.46 -21.66 -12.64
CA PRO A 280 -1.25 -21.68 -13.85
C PRO A 280 -2.46 -22.60 -13.76
N GLY A 281 -3.66 -22.04 -13.94
CA GLY A 281 -4.93 -22.78 -13.83
C GLY A 281 -5.36 -23.17 -12.41
N GLU A 282 -4.55 -22.87 -11.38
CA GLU A 282 -4.84 -23.15 -9.97
C GLU A 282 -5.14 -21.86 -9.19
N THR A 283 -6.06 -21.05 -9.72
CA THR A 283 -6.30 -19.69 -9.20
C THR A 283 -7.23 -19.66 -7.99
N ALA A 284 -7.87 -20.76 -7.62
CA ALA A 284 -8.91 -20.80 -6.58
C ALA A 284 -10.03 -19.75 -6.77
N GLY A 285 -10.30 -19.35 -8.03
CA GLY A 285 -11.29 -18.33 -8.36
C GLY A 285 -10.80 -16.89 -8.23
N TYR A 286 -9.52 -16.68 -7.92
CA TYR A 286 -8.89 -15.37 -7.96
C TYR A 286 -8.59 -14.96 -9.40
N GLU A 287 -8.76 -13.67 -9.67
CA GLU A 287 -8.39 -13.00 -10.91
C GLU A 287 -7.71 -11.68 -10.56
N GLN A 288 -6.85 -11.19 -11.46
CA GLN A 288 -6.20 -9.90 -11.31
C GLN A 288 -6.19 -9.18 -12.65
N LEU A 289 -6.56 -7.90 -12.63
CA LEU A 289 -6.54 -7.07 -13.83
C LEU A 289 -5.11 -6.65 -14.16
N ASN A 290 -4.82 -6.57 -15.45
CA ASN A 290 -3.61 -5.95 -15.96
C ASN A 290 -3.79 -4.44 -16.12
N ILE A 291 -2.67 -3.74 -16.17
CA ILE A 291 -2.62 -2.39 -16.73
C ILE A 291 -2.72 -2.50 -18.25
N GLU A 292 -3.50 -1.61 -18.87
CA GLU A 292 -3.68 -1.56 -20.32
C GLU A 292 -2.34 -1.35 -21.04
N ALA A 293 -2.13 -2.06 -22.15
CA ALA A 293 -0.85 -2.03 -22.85
C ALA A 293 -0.53 -0.68 -23.50
N ASP A 294 -1.57 0.07 -23.90
CA ASP A 294 -1.49 1.42 -24.48
C ASP A 294 -1.62 2.52 -23.41
N TYR A 295 -1.46 2.17 -22.13
CA TYR A 295 -1.58 3.10 -21.03
C TYR A 295 -0.61 4.29 -21.16
N LEU A 296 0.63 4.07 -21.58
CA LEU A 296 1.62 5.12 -21.86
C LEU A 296 2.27 4.90 -23.23
N PRO A 297 2.93 5.92 -23.82
CA PRO A 297 3.69 5.75 -25.06
C PRO A 297 4.76 4.64 -24.94
N ASP A 298 5.03 3.94 -26.04
CA ASP A 298 5.87 2.72 -26.08
C ASP A 298 7.31 2.86 -25.54
N ASN A 299 7.80 4.09 -25.41
CA ASN A 299 9.14 4.37 -24.88
C ASN A 299 9.19 4.46 -23.35
N TRP A 300 8.05 4.48 -22.66
CA TRP A 300 7.96 4.28 -21.20
C TRP A 300 8.11 2.79 -20.87
N ARG A 301 8.69 2.48 -19.70
CA ARG A 301 9.01 1.10 -19.34
C ARG A 301 8.44 0.72 -17.99
N TRP A 302 7.67 -0.37 -17.97
CA TRP A 302 7.33 -1.12 -16.76
C TRP A 302 8.51 -2.03 -16.41
N VAL A 303 8.98 -1.97 -15.18
CA VAL A 303 10.21 -2.63 -14.73
C VAL A 303 9.90 -3.53 -13.54
N TYR A 304 10.01 -4.84 -13.77
CA TYR A 304 9.69 -5.87 -12.79
C TYR A 304 10.56 -7.11 -13.02
N ASP A 305 10.68 -7.95 -11.99
CA ASP A 305 11.28 -9.28 -12.09
C ASP A 305 10.17 -10.32 -12.31
N PRO A 306 10.07 -10.94 -13.50
CA PRO A 306 9.00 -11.89 -13.81
C PRO A 306 9.16 -13.23 -13.06
N GLN A 307 10.30 -13.48 -12.41
CA GLN A 307 10.57 -14.76 -11.74
C GLN A 307 10.13 -14.78 -10.28
N THR A 308 9.84 -13.61 -9.69
CA THR A 308 9.53 -13.49 -8.28
C THR A 308 8.10 -12.96 -8.12
N PRO A 309 7.15 -13.71 -7.52
CA PRO A 309 5.84 -13.17 -7.21
C PRO A 309 5.98 -12.06 -6.16
N THR A 310 5.23 -10.97 -6.31
CA THR A 310 5.30 -9.85 -5.38
C THR A 310 4.14 -9.79 -4.42
N ASN A 311 3.06 -10.53 -4.63
CA ASN A 311 1.92 -10.60 -3.73
C ASN A 311 1.41 -12.05 -3.57
N ARG A 312 0.95 -12.40 -2.38
CA ARG A 312 0.20 -13.63 -2.10
C ARG A 312 -1.22 -13.31 -1.65
N LYS A 313 -2.14 -14.26 -1.80
CA LYS A 313 -3.41 -14.20 -1.08
C LYS A 313 -3.24 -14.59 0.38
N VAL A 314 -4.00 -13.91 1.25
CA VAL A 314 -3.88 -14.05 2.71
C VAL A 314 -5.12 -14.71 3.31
N SER A 315 -5.96 -15.37 2.51
CA SER A 315 -7.11 -16.14 3.04
C SER A 315 -6.69 -17.31 3.92
N GLU A 316 -5.49 -17.86 3.68
CA GLU A 316 -4.86 -18.93 4.46
C GLU A 316 -3.42 -18.57 4.84
N ILE A 317 -2.87 -19.30 5.82
CA ILE A 317 -1.44 -19.26 6.14
C ILE A 317 -0.65 -19.63 4.89
N TYR A 318 0.50 -18.98 4.68
CA TYR A 318 1.30 -19.21 3.49
C TYR A 318 1.80 -20.65 3.42
N ASP A 319 1.37 -21.32 2.37
CA ASP A 319 1.93 -22.58 1.89
C ASP A 319 2.43 -22.37 0.45
N PRO A 320 3.74 -22.51 0.18
CA PRO A 320 4.28 -22.35 -1.17
C PRO A 320 3.73 -23.37 -2.18
N ALA A 321 3.14 -24.48 -1.73
CA ALA A 321 2.56 -25.49 -2.59
C ALA A 321 1.14 -25.16 -3.07
N SER A 322 0.39 -24.31 -2.36
CA SER A 322 -1.03 -24.09 -2.64
C SER A 322 -1.49 -22.64 -2.58
N THR A 323 -0.68 -21.73 -2.05
CA THR A 323 -1.09 -20.32 -1.93
C THR A 323 -0.97 -19.65 -3.28
N PHE A 324 -2.08 -19.08 -3.75
CA PHE A 324 -2.07 -18.26 -4.96
C PHE A 324 -1.15 -17.05 -4.78
N THR A 325 -0.26 -16.85 -5.75
CA THR A 325 0.66 -15.72 -5.81
C THR A 325 0.65 -15.05 -7.18
N THR A 326 0.92 -13.76 -7.21
CA THR A 326 0.90 -12.94 -8.43
C THR A 326 1.93 -11.81 -8.34
N LEU A 327 1.98 -10.94 -9.36
CA LEU A 327 2.89 -9.80 -9.44
C LEU A 327 2.10 -8.51 -9.64
N ILE A 328 2.13 -7.64 -8.64
CA ILE A 328 1.43 -6.33 -8.62
C ILE A 328 2.29 -5.17 -8.11
N ASP A 329 3.52 -5.44 -7.65
CA ASP A 329 4.45 -4.45 -7.14
C ASP A 329 5.60 -4.30 -8.12
N PHE A 330 5.80 -3.10 -8.68
CA PHE A 330 6.83 -2.87 -9.69
C PHE A 330 7.03 -1.38 -9.96
N PHE A 331 8.02 -1.08 -10.80
CA PHE A 331 8.36 0.29 -11.19
C PHE A 331 7.84 0.64 -12.58
N LEU A 332 7.67 1.94 -12.82
CA LEU A 332 7.47 2.57 -14.11
C LEU A 332 8.49 3.69 -14.24
N ILE A 333 9.18 3.76 -15.38
CA ILE A 333 10.20 4.78 -15.64
C ILE A 333 9.95 5.52 -16.96
N SER A 334 10.35 6.80 -16.98
CA SER A 334 10.31 7.64 -18.18
C SER A 334 11.42 7.28 -19.20
N PRO A 335 11.30 7.70 -20.47
CA PRO A 335 12.23 7.30 -21.53
C PRO A 335 13.69 7.74 -21.35
N ASN A 336 13.93 8.81 -20.60
CA ASN A 336 15.24 9.33 -20.21
C ASN A 336 15.87 8.59 -19.02
N VAL A 337 15.24 7.52 -18.53
CA VAL A 337 15.79 6.61 -17.52
C VAL A 337 16.06 5.24 -18.16
N GLN A 338 17.21 4.64 -17.87
CA GLN A 338 17.60 3.31 -18.36
C GLN A 338 17.64 2.33 -17.21
N VAL A 339 16.96 1.19 -17.33
CA VAL A 339 17.13 0.08 -16.38
C VAL A 339 18.51 -0.54 -16.58
N LEU A 340 19.28 -0.63 -15.51
CA LEU A 340 20.51 -1.44 -15.46
C LEU A 340 20.21 -2.83 -14.90
N LYS A 341 19.41 -2.89 -13.83
CA LYS A 341 19.08 -4.13 -13.14
C LYS A 341 17.73 -4.06 -12.44
N VAL A 342 17.04 -5.19 -12.36
CA VAL A 342 15.86 -5.39 -11.52
C VAL A 342 15.93 -6.77 -10.87
N ARG A 343 15.48 -6.87 -9.61
CA ARG A 343 15.37 -8.14 -8.89
C ARG A 343 14.20 -8.10 -7.93
N GLY A 344 13.37 -9.14 -7.93
CA GLY A 344 12.50 -9.43 -6.82
C GLY A 344 13.31 -10.05 -5.69
N ILE A 345 13.09 -9.59 -4.46
CA ILE A 345 13.78 -10.12 -3.29
C ILE A 345 12.86 -11.13 -2.62
N ASN A 346 13.06 -12.40 -2.98
CA ASN A 346 12.23 -13.48 -2.45
C ASN A 346 12.56 -13.73 -0.96
N GLN A 347 11.62 -13.35 -0.08
CA GLN A 347 11.67 -13.57 1.36
C GLN A 347 10.69 -14.68 1.80
N GLY A 348 10.11 -15.42 0.85
CA GLY A 348 9.07 -16.43 1.13
C GLY A 348 7.87 -15.84 1.85
N PHE A 349 7.54 -14.57 1.58
CA PHE A 349 6.49 -13.81 2.26
C PHE A 349 6.61 -13.79 3.79
N GLN A 350 7.81 -14.01 4.35
CA GLN A 350 8.00 -14.21 5.78
C GLN A 350 7.52 -13.01 6.61
N TYR A 351 7.71 -11.78 6.10
CA TYR A 351 7.50 -10.54 6.86
C TYR A 351 6.38 -9.65 6.31
N SER A 352 5.89 -9.95 5.11
CA SER A 352 4.76 -9.28 4.46
C SER A 352 4.13 -10.25 3.47
N ASP A 353 2.84 -10.07 3.18
CA ASP A 353 2.15 -10.72 2.06
C ASP A 353 2.62 -10.19 0.70
N HIS A 354 3.50 -9.20 0.71
CA HIS A 354 4.24 -8.76 -0.46
C HIS A 354 5.74 -9.01 -0.37
N GLN A 355 6.39 -9.10 -1.54
CA GLN A 355 7.85 -9.21 -1.67
C GLN A 355 8.44 -7.92 -2.26
N PRO A 356 9.58 -7.44 -1.72
CA PRO A 356 10.23 -6.23 -2.20
C PRO A 356 10.73 -6.40 -3.64
N VAL A 357 10.66 -5.31 -4.42
CA VAL A 357 11.33 -5.21 -5.71
C VAL A 357 12.42 -4.16 -5.61
N TRP A 358 13.63 -4.54 -6.01
CA TRP A 358 14.80 -3.65 -6.08
C TRP A 358 15.15 -3.40 -7.54
N MET A 359 15.46 -2.14 -7.87
CA MET A 359 15.81 -1.69 -9.21
C MET A 359 17.02 -0.77 -9.15
N GLU A 360 17.87 -0.85 -10.17
CA GLU A 360 18.96 0.11 -10.43
C GLU A 360 18.80 0.66 -11.83
N VAL A 361 18.94 1.98 -11.94
CA VAL A 361 18.75 2.72 -13.18
C VAL A 361 19.87 3.71 -13.41
N GLN A 362 20.05 4.09 -14.66
CA GLN A 362 20.89 5.20 -15.08
C GLN A 362 20.03 6.33 -15.66
N LEU A 363 20.24 7.55 -15.18
CA LEU A 363 19.71 8.77 -15.78
C LEU A 363 20.52 9.09 -17.04
N LYS A 364 19.85 9.19 -18.19
CA LYS A 364 20.51 9.54 -19.46
C LYS A 364 20.67 11.06 -19.58
N ASP A 365 21.75 11.52 -20.20
CA ASP A 365 21.98 12.95 -20.46
C ASP A 365 20.84 13.61 -21.27
#